data_AF-A0A1B7W914-F1
#
_entry.id   AF-A0A1B7W914-F1
#
_cell.length_a   1.000
_cell.length_b   1.000
_cell.length_c   1.000
_cell.angle_alpha   90.00
_cell.angle_beta   90.00
_cell.angle_gamma   90.00
#
_symmetry.space_group_name_H-M   'P 1'
#
loop_
_entity.id
_entity.type
_entity.pdbx_description
1 polymer ?
#
loop_
_entity_poly.entity_id
_entity_poly.type
_entity_poly.pdbx_seq_one_letter_code
_entity_poly.pdbx_strand_id
1 'polypeptide(L)'
;DRITDFAIGADKIDLLTSLGVAMDAPTAFTRAANSTATTLTDVVNNVFTDANGALTGNQALGINSAVLVSVTTSGIAGTYLVINDGVADFQSSNDLLVNITGSSGTLSALGTIAVSSFFI
;
A
#
# COMPACT_ATOMS: atom_id res chain seq x y z
N ASP A 1 -2.11 -10.10 4.35
CA ASP A 1 -2.33 -11.06 3.24
C ASP A 1 -1.17 -11.13 2.26
N ARG A 2 -1.24 -12.03 1.27
CA ARG A 2 -0.24 -12.14 0.20
C ARG A 2 -0.87 -12.42 -1.17
N ILE A 3 -0.42 -11.69 -2.18
CA ILE A 3 -0.73 -11.90 -3.61
C ILE A 3 0.60 -12.20 -4.33
N THR A 4 0.67 -13.25 -5.14
CA THR A 4 1.93 -13.75 -5.72
C THR A 4 2.08 -13.55 -7.22
N ASP A 5 1.07 -13.06 -7.90
CA ASP A 5 0.98 -13.03 -9.36
C ASP A 5 0.29 -11.78 -9.91
N PHE A 6 0.18 -10.71 -9.09
CA PHE A 6 -0.50 -9.47 -9.47
C PHE A 6 0.13 -8.83 -10.72
N ALA A 7 -0.59 -8.77 -11.82
CA ALA A 7 -0.16 -8.16 -13.07
C ALA A 7 -0.47 -6.66 -13.09
N ILE A 8 0.55 -5.84 -12.81
CA ILE A 8 0.41 -4.38 -12.76
C ILE A 8 -0.04 -3.84 -14.13
N GLY A 9 -1.14 -3.10 -14.13
CA GLY A 9 -1.75 -2.53 -15.34
C GLY A 9 -2.84 -3.41 -15.97
N ALA A 10 -2.99 -4.66 -15.53
CA ALA A 10 -4.06 -5.56 -15.97
C ALA A 10 -5.01 -5.90 -14.82
N ASP A 11 -4.46 -6.34 -13.69
CA ASP A 11 -5.23 -6.78 -12.54
C ASP A 11 -5.79 -5.60 -11.73
N LYS A 12 -6.88 -5.87 -11.02
CA LYS A 12 -7.53 -4.95 -10.10
C LYS A 12 -7.88 -5.67 -8.79
N ILE A 13 -7.98 -4.88 -7.73
CA ILE A 13 -8.33 -5.29 -6.38
C ILE A 13 -9.70 -4.68 -6.08
N ASP A 14 -10.65 -5.56 -5.77
CA ASP A 14 -11.91 -5.18 -5.14
C ASP A 14 -11.74 -5.30 -3.63
N LEU A 15 -12.27 -4.35 -2.87
CA LEU A 15 -12.26 -4.39 -1.41
C LEU A 15 -13.63 -4.86 -0.93
N LEU A 16 -13.62 -5.93 -0.14
CA LEU A 16 -14.83 -6.48 0.45
C LEU A 16 -14.71 -6.48 1.97
N THR A 17 -15.83 -6.26 2.65
CA THR A 17 -15.96 -6.59 4.06
C THR A 17 -15.76 -8.09 4.27
N SER A 18 -15.57 -8.53 5.53
CA SER A 18 -15.48 -9.95 5.87
C SER A 18 -16.72 -10.78 5.51
N LEU A 19 -17.87 -10.13 5.26
CA LEU A 19 -19.10 -10.76 4.79
C LEU A 19 -19.24 -10.77 3.25
N GLY A 20 -18.23 -10.29 2.53
CA GLY A 20 -18.23 -10.23 1.07
C GLY A 20 -19.03 -9.05 0.48
N VAL A 21 -19.42 -8.07 1.29
CA VAL A 21 -20.07 -6.84 0.80
C VAL A 21 -19.00 -5.89 0.25
N ALA A 22 -19.21 -5.36 -0.95
CA ALA A 22 -18.32 -4.40 -1.58
C ALA A 22 -18.11 -3.15 -0.72
N MET A 23 -16.86 -2.68 -0.70
CA MET A 23 -16.41 -1.43 -0.10
C MET A 23 -15.93 -0.49 -1.19
N ASP A 24 -15.98 0.81 -0.91
CA ASP A 24 -15.42 1.79 -1.82
C ASP A 24 -13.90 1.61 -1.95
N ALA A 25 -13.38 1.81 -3.16
CA ALA A 25 -11.94 1.90 -3.39
C ALA A 25 -11.31 3.03 -2.54
N PRO A 26 -9.99 2.97 -2.24
CA PRO A 26 -9.31 4.04 -1.54
C PRO A 26 -9.47 5.39 -2.24
N THR A 27 -9.70 6.45 -1.46
CA THR A 27 -9.88 7.83 -1.94
C THR A 27 -8.61 8.43 -2.55
N ALA A 28 -7.44 7.93 -2.11
CA ALA A 28 -6.15 8.27 -2.66
C ALA A 28 -5.25 7.04 -2.70
N PHE A 29 -4.33 7.02 -3.67
CA PHE A 29 -3.30 6.00 -3.78
C PHE A 29 -1.96 6.65 -4.09
N THR A 30 -0.91 6.25 -3.39
CA THR A 30 0.42 6.83 -3.53
C THR A 30 1.50 5.76 -3.41
N ARG A 31 2.70 6.07 -3.88
CA ARG A 31 3.89 5.25 -3.65
C ARG A 31 4.87 5.99 -2.75
N ALA A 32 5.19 5.37 -1.63
CA ALA A 32 6.22 5.84 -0.72
C ALA A 32 7.62 5.58 -1.28
N ALA A 33 8.63 6.22 -0.68
CA ALA A 33 10.02 5.90 -0.94
C ALA A 33 10.31 4.42 -0.66
N ASN A 34 11.32 3.86 -1.33
CA ASN A 34 11.76 2.50 -1.00
C ASN A 34 12.23 2.46 0.47
N SER A 35 11.86 1.41 1.19
CA SER A 35 12.18 1.26 2.60
C SER A 35 13.36 0.31 2.81
N THR A 36 14.25 0.71 3.71
CA THR A 36 15.34 -0.11 4.27
C THR A 36 15.09 -0.46 5.73
N ALA A 37 13.86 -0.25 6.23
CA ALA A 37 13.47 -0.66 7.57
C ALA A 37 13.66 -2.17 7.76
N THR A 38 13.87 -2.60 9.00
CA THR A 38 14.19 -4.00 9.32
C THR A 38 12.98 -4.79 9.82
N THR A 39 11.87 -4.12 10.13
CA THR A 39 10.61 -4.74 10.53
C THR A 39 9.44 -4.22 9.71
N LEU A 40 8.38 -5.03 9.55
CA LEU A 40 7.16 -4.58 8.86
C LEU A 40 6.43 -3.49 9.64
N THR A 41 6.50 -3.52 10.98
CA THR A 41 5.96 -2.46 11.83
C THR A 41 6.59 -1.11 11.50
N ASP A 42 7.91 -1.06 11.34
CA ASP A 42 8.61 0.17 10.98
C ASP A 42 8.28 0.61 9.55
N VAL A 43 8.16 -0.33 8.60
CA VAL A 43 7.70 -0.03 7.23
C VAL A 43 6.33 0.65 7.28
N VAL A 44 5.38 0.08 8.02
CA VAL A 44 4.02 0.58 8.12
C VAL A 44 4.00 1.94 8.80
N ASN A 45 4.64 2.10 9.96
CA ASN A 45 4.72 3.37 10.67
C ASN A 45 5.33 4.48 9.78
N ASN A 46 6.36 4.14 9.01
CA ASN A 46 7.00 5.08 8.09
C ASN A 46 6.04 5.53 6.99
N VAL A 47 5.29 4.61 6.36
CA VAL A 47 4.35 5.01 5.29
C VAL A 47 3.10 5.72 5.82
N PHE A 48 2.70 5.50 7.07
CA PHE A 48 1.67 6.30 7.73
C PHE A 48 2.15 7.72 8.02
N THR A 49 3.45 7.90 8.29
CA THR A 49 4.07 9.22 8.50
C THR A 49 4.37 9.93 7.19
N ASP A 50 4.84 9.19 6.19
CA ASP A 50 5.22 9.68 4.87
C ASP A 50 4.89 8.66 3.76
N ALA A 51 3.74 8.88 3.13
CA ALA A 51 3.19 8.04 2.09
C ALA A 51 3.62 8.44 0.67
N ASN A 52 4.20 9.64 0.49
CA ASN A 52 4.49 10.20 -0.84
C ASN A 52 5.98 10.41 -1.04
N GLY A 53 6.65 9.39 -1.60
CA GLY A 53 8.09 9.44 -1.82
C GLY A 53 8.55 10.39 -2.92
N ALA A 54 7.64 11.11 -3.60
CA ALA A 54 8.01 12.13 -4.59
C ALA A 54 8.08 13.54 -4.00
N LEU A 55 7.58 13.73 -2.78
CA LEU A 55 7.56 15.02 -2.10
C LEU A 55 8.58 15.01 -0.96
N THR A 56 9.02 16.20 -0.57
CA THR A 56 9.94 16.39 0.57
C THR A 56 9.13 16.64 1.83
N GLY A 57 9.56 16.05 2.95
CA GLY A 57 8.91 16.18 4.25
C GLY A 57 7.89 15.07 4.51
N ASN A 58 7.15 15.16 5.61
CA ASN A 58 6.20 14.11 5.97
C ASN A 58 4.84 14.34 5.30
N GLN A 59 4.39 13.37 4.51
CA GLN A 59 3.06 13.36 3.90
C GLN A 59 2.25 12.21 4.48
N ALA A 60 1.59 12.45 5.61
CA ALA A 60 0.85 11.41 6.31
C ALA A 60 -0.16 10.70 5.40
N LEU A 61 -0.29 9.38 5.58
CA LEU A 61 -1.28 8.59 4.85
C LEU A 61 -2.68 9.05 5.26
N GLY A 62 -3.47 9.49 4.29
CA GLY A 62 -4.84 9.93 4.53
C GLY A 62 -5.74 8.78 5.00
N ILE A 63 -6.84 9.16 5.65
CA ILE A 63 -7.94 8.22 5.92
C ILE A 63 -8.46 7.63 4.60
N ASN A 64 -8.92 6.38 4.62
CA ASN A 64 -9.45 5.69 3.44
C ASN A 64 -8.50 5.78 2.23
N SER A 65 -7.19 5.71 2.46
CA SER A 65 -6.17 5.85 1.42
C SER A 65 -5.25 4.64 1.40
N ALA A 66 -4.58 4.43 0.28
CA ALA A 66 -3.64 3.34 0.10
C ALA A 66 -2.23 3.86 -0.21
N VAL A 67 -1.24 3.06 0.16
CA VAL A 67 0.17 3.32 -0.15
C VAL A 67 0.89 2.04 -0.57
N LEU A 68 1.73 2.18 -1.58
CA LEU A 68 2.62 1.15 -2.07
C LEU A 68 4.04 1.44 -1.62
N VAL A 69 4.75 0.43 -1.09
CA VAL A 69 6.15 0.56 -0.66
C VAL A 69 6.95 -0.66 -1.08
N SER A 70 8.15 -0.43 -1.62
CA SER A 70 9.10 -1.50 -1.90
C SER A 70 10.13 -1.55 -0.78
N VAL A 71 10.34 -2.73 -0.21
CA VAL A 71 11.26 -3.00 0.89
C VAL A 71 12.41 -3.84 0.37
N THR A 72 13.65 -3.42 0.64
CA THR A 72 14.87 -4.10 0.15
C THR A 72 15.58 -4.93 1.21
N THR A 73 15.21 -4.77 2.48
CA THR A 73 15.84 -5.48 3.60
C THR A 73 15.57 -6.98 3.54
N SER A 74 16.65 -7.78 3.56
CA SER A 74 16.55 -9.24 3.57
C SER A 74 15.67 -9.74 4.72
N GLY A 75 14.88 -10.78 4.48
CA GLY A 75 13.92 -11.34 5.44
C GLY A 75 12.51 -10.73 5.33
N ILE A 76 12.39 -9.46 4.93
CA ILE A 76 11.11 -8.80 4.66
C ILE A 76 11.04 -8.14 3.28
N ALA A 77 12.00 -8.43 2.40
CA ALA A 77 12.06 -7.86 1.07
C ALA A 77 10.79 -8.18 0.28
N GLY A 78 10.28 -7.18 -0.43
CA GLY A 78 9.01 -7.30 -1.13
C GLY A 78 8.36 -5.98 -1.45
N THR A 79 7.27 -6.03 -2.20
CA THR A 79 6.37 -4.87 -2.39
C THR A 79 5.14 -5.06 -1.53
N TYR A 80 4.78 -4.04 -0.76
CA TYR A 80 3.67 -4.07 0.17
C TYR A 80 2.67 -2.98 -0.17
N LEU A 81 1.40 -3.37 -0.21
CA LEU A 81 0.25 -2.48 -0.26
C LEU A 81 -0.32 -2.34 1.15
N VAL A 82 -0.41 -1.11 1.62
CA VAL A 82 -1.06 -0.76 2.89
C VAL A 82 -2.33 0.02 2.58
N ILE A 83 -3.44 -0.31 3.24
CA ILE A 83 -4.74 0.35 3.06
C ILE A 83 -5.24 0.78 4.44
N ASN A 84 -5.48 2.08 4.59
CA ASN A 84 -6.02 2.69 5.81
C ASN A 84 -7.56 2.60 5.80
N ASP A 85 -8.17 2.06 6.85
CA ASP A 85 -9.60 1.81 7.03
C ASP A 85 -10.44 3.03 7.46
N GLY A 86 -9.79 4.18 7.69
CA GLY A 86 -10.46 5.45 8.00
C GLY A 86 -10.06 6.07 9.33
N VAL A 87 -9.25 5.38 10.14
CA VAL A 87 -8.68 5.91 11.37
C VAL A 87 -7.24 6.38 11.12
N ALA A 88 -6.80 7.44 11.81
CA ALA A 88 -5.40 7.83 11.75
C ALA A 88 -4.52 6.79 12.46
N ASP A 89 -3.28 6.67 12.01
CA ASP A 89 -2.30 5.67 12.48
C ASP A 89 -2.69 4.22 12.16
N PHE A 90 -1.70 3.32 12.20
CA PHE A 90 -1.92 1.92 11.83
C PHE A 90 -2.66 1.13 12.91
N GLN A 91 -3.68 0.40 12.49
CA GLN A 91 -4.51 -0.48 13.29
C GLN A 91 -4.58 -1.87 12.66
N SER A 92 -3.74 -2.80 13.13
CA SER A 92 -3.66 -4.17 12.56
C SER A 92 -4.96 -4.99 12.52
N SER A 93 -6.00 -4.58 13.26
CA SER A 93 -7.31 -5.25 13.26
C SER A 93 -8.23 -4.81 12.12
N ASN A 94 -7.84 -3.73 11.44
CA ASN A 94 -8.73 -2.82 10.74
C ASN A 94 -8.10 -2.43 9.38
N ASP A 95 -6.84 -2.01 9.42
CA ASP A 95 -6.02 -1.76 8.24
C ASP A 95 -5.49 -3.03 7.59
N LEU A 96 -5.27 -2.95 6.28
CA LEU A 96 -4.72 -4.06 5.52
C LEU A 96 -3.23 -3.83 5.23
N LEU A 97 -2.43 -4.87 5.47
CA LEU A 97 -1.07 -5.01 4.96
C LEU A 97 -1.02 -6.23 4.04
N VAL A 98 -0.83 -5.98 2.74
CA VAL A 98 -0.80 -7.02 1.71
C VAL A 98 0.57 -7.07 1.07
N ASN A 99 1.23 -8.22 1.13
CA ASN A 99 2.46 -8.47 0.41
C ASN A 99 2.13 -8.85 -1.03
N ILE A 100 2.50 -8.03 -2.02
CA ILE A 100 2.28 -8.30 -3.45
C ILE A 100 3.55 -8.78 -4.17
N THR A 101 4.46 -9.43 -3.44
CA THR A 101 5.72 -9.94 -3.98
C THR A 101 5.46 -11.11 -4.91
N GLY A 102 5.92 -10.96 -6.16
CA GLY A 102 5.59 -11.83 -7.30
C GLY A 102 4.77 -11.13 -8.38
N SER A 103 4.47 -9.84 -8.19
CA SER A 103 3.86 -9.01 -9.23
C SER A 103 4.69 -8.96 -10.52
N SER A 104 3.99 -8.83 -11.65
CA SER A 104 4.57 -8.62 -12.96
C SER A 104 4.27 -7.19 -13.47
N GLY A 105 5.06 -6.72 -14.44
CA GLY A 105 4.97 -5.35 -14.94
C GLY A 105 5.85 -4.34 -14.18
N THR A 106 5.64 -3.06 -14.46
CA THR A 106 6.46 -1.97 -13.91
C THR A 106 5.76 -1.33 -12.73
N LEU A 107 6.43 -1.32 -11.57
CA LEU A 107 5.97 -0.57 -10.40
C LEU A 107 5.87 0.92 -10.74
N SER A 108 4.79 1.58 -10.33
CA SER A 108 4.59 3.01 -10.57
C SER A 108 5.74 3.86 -10.04
N ALA A 109 5.91 5.06 -10.60
CA ALA A 109 6.83 6.05 -10.04
C ALA A 109 6.44 6.41 -8.59
N LEU A 110 7.37 7.02 -7.85
CA LEU A 110 7.08 7.52 -6.51
C LEU A 110 5.96 8.57 -6.54
N GLY A 111 5.22 8.67 -5.45
CA GLY A 111 4.12 9.63 -5.28
C GLY A 111 2.77 9.16 -5.83
N THR A 112 1.89 10.10 -6.14
CA THR A 112 0.48 9.84 -6.46
C THR A 112 0.32 8.86 -7.64
N ILE A 113 -0.52 7.85 -7.43
CA ILE A 113 -0.94 6.87 -8.43
C ILE A 113 -2.45 7.03 -8.64
N ALA A 114 -2.93 6.88 -9.87
CA ALA A 114 -4.37 6.78 -10.10
C ALA A 114 -4.93 5.55 -9.38
N VAL A 115 -5.92 5.73 -8.51
CA VAL A 115 -6.59 4.65 -7.76
C VAL A 115 -7.05 3.52 -8.69
N SER A 116 -7.65 3.90 -9.83
CA SER A 116 -8.11 2.97 -10.88
C SER A 116 -6.99 2.14 -11.52
N SER A 117 -5.71 2.38 -11.19
CA SER A 117 -4.60 1.54 -11.63
C SER A 117 -4.60 0.19 -10.93
N PHE A 118 -5.05 0.13 -9.67
CA PHE A 118 -5.01 -1.07 -8.83
C PHE A 118 -6.37 -1.45 -8.27
N PHE A 119 -7.32 -0.53 -8.19
CA PHE A 119 -8.63 -0.77 -7.57
C PHE A 119 -9.76 -0.62 -8.59
N ILE A 120 -10.90 -1.28 -8.34
CA ILE A 120 -12.17 -1.12 -9.08
C ILE A 120 -13.21 -0.36 -8.27
#